data_AF-A0A4S1GD24-F1
#
_entry.id   AF-A0A4S1GD24-F1
#
_cell.length_a   1.000
_cell.length_b   1.000
_cell.length_c   1.000
_cell.angle_alpha   90.00
_cell.angle_beta   90.00
_cell.angle_gamma   90.00
#
_symmetry.space_group_name_H-M   'P 1'
#
loop_
_entity.id
_entity.type
_entity.pdbx_description
1 polymer ?
#
loop_
_entity_poly.entity_id
_entity_poly.type
_entity_poly.pdbx_seq_one_letter_code
_entity_poly.pdbx_strand_id
1 'polypeptide(L)' 'MTDLVRPRVKYVIGPDGSPLTIADLPPTNTRRWVIRRKAEVVAAVRGGLLSLEEACQRYKL' A
#
# COMPACT_ATOMS: atom_id res chain seq x y z
N MET A 1 -7.73 18.43 -10.43
CA MET A 1 -6.91 17.25 -10.73
C MET A 1 -5.47 17.54 -10.30
N THR A 2 -5.23 17.58 -8.99
CA THR A 2 -3.89 17.77 -8.43
C THR A 2 -3.81 16.84 -7.25
N ASP A 3 -3.42 15.60 -7.53
CA ASP A 3 -2.82 14.74 -6.51
C ASP A 3 -1.52 15.45 -6.13
N LEU A 4 -1.60 16.30 -5.10
CA LEU A 4 -0.43 16.93 -4.50
C LEU A 4 0.50 15.77 -4.17
N VAL A 5 1.67 15.72 -4.81
CA VAL A 5 2.73 14.75 -4.55
C VAL A 5 3.12 14.89 -3.09
N ARG A 6 2.37 14.21 -2.21
CA ARG A 6 2.69 14.14 -0.80
C ARG A 6 4.05 13.46 -0.71
N PRO A 7 5.01 13.99 0.05
CA PRO A 7 6.27 13.30 0.25
C PRO A 7 5.97 11.89 0.73
N ARG A 8 6.33 10.88 -0.09
CA ARG A 8 6.07 9.47 0.22
C ARG A 8 6.70 9.18 1.57
N VAL A 9 5.87 8.78 2.53
CA VAL A 9 6.35 8.39 3.85
C VAL A 9 7.22 7.15 3.66
N LYS A 10 8.38 7.07 4.31
CA LYS A 10 9.30 5.93 4.13
C LYS A 10 8.73 4.62 4.67
N TYR A 11 7.87 4.71 5.69
CA TYR A 11 7.18 3.59 6.32
C TYR A 11 5.88 4.08 6.99
N VAL A 12 4.95 3.17 7.22
CA VAL A 12 3.72 3.41 7.99
C VAL A 12 3.55 2.31 9.04
N ILE A 13 2.66 2.46 10.00
CA ILE A 13 2.34 1.36 10.91
C ILE A 13 1.35 0.42 10.22
N GLY A 14 1.75 -0.82 10.06
CA GLY A 14 0.97 -1.89 9.46
C GLY A 14 -0.18 -2.35 10.35
N PRO A 15 -1.06 -3.21 9.82
CA PRO A 15 -2.25 -3.68 10.53
C PRO A 15 -1.95 -4.53 11.76
N ASP A 16 -0.72 -5.02 11.92
CA ASP A 16 -0.22 -5.78 13.06
C ASP A 16 0.62 -4.93 14.03
N GLY A 17 0.68 -3.62 13.83
CA GLY A 17 1.49 -2.70 14.66
C GLY A 17 2.96 -2.63 14.27
N SER A 18 3.43 -3.42 13.31
CA SER A 18 4.81 -3.39 12.83
C SER A 18 5.01 -2.30 11.76
N PRO A 19 6.23 -1.75 11.60
CA PRO A 19 6.53 -0.88 10.47
C PRO A 19 6.31 -1.61 9.15
N LEU A 20 5.51 -1.01 8.27
CA LEU A 20 5.21 -1.47 6.92
C LEU A 20 5.91 -0.54 5.93
N THR A 21 6.73 -1.11 5.06
CA THR A 21 7.43 -0.41 3.98
C THR A 21 6.94 -0.83 2.61
N ILE A 22 7.40 -0.16 1.55
CA ILE A 22 7.06 -0.52 0.17
C ILE A 22 7.52 -1.96 -0.16
N ALA A 23 8.60 -2.43 0.46
CA ALA A 23 9.15 -3.77 0.25
C ALA A 23 8.28 -4.87 0.89
N ASP A 24 7.54 -4.53 1.94
CA ASP A 24 6.64 -5.46 2.65
C ASP A 24 5.28 -5.59 1.94
N LEU A 25 5.01 -4.74 0.95
CA LEU A 25 3.77 -4.81 0.19
C LEU A 25 3.67 -6.11 -0.60
N PRO A 26 2.44 -6.63 -0.82
CA PRO A 26 2.24 -7.81 -1.65
C PRO A 26 2.90 -7.66 -3.02
N PRO A 27 3.48 -8.73 -3.59
CA PRO A 27 4.08 -8.69 -4.92
C PRO A 27 3.02 -8.36 -5.98
N THR A 28 3.42 -7.76 -7.09
CA THR A 28 2.50 -7.34 -8.17
C THR A 28 1.77 -8.51 -8.84
N ASN A 29 2.37 -9.71 -8.81
CA ASN A 29 1.78 -11.00 -9.20
C ASN A 29 0.84 -11.60 -8.13
N THR A 30 0.34 -10.82 -7.17
CA THR A 30 -0.57 -11.36 -6.15
C THR A 30 -1.90 -11.73 -6.78
N ARG A 31 -2.13 -13.03 -7.00
CA ARG A 31 -3.43 -13.56 -7.48
C ARG A 31 -4.38 -13.88 -6.33
N ARG A 32 -3.85 -14.40 -5.22
CA ARG A 32 -4.63 -14.75 -4.03
C ARG A 32 -4.56 -13.63 -2.99
N TRP A 33 -5.68 -12.96 -2.79
CA TRP A 33 -5.85 -11.91 -1.79
C TRP A 33 -6.40 -12.46 -0.48
N VAL A 34 -5.50 -12.77 0.44
CA VAL A 34 -5.87 -13.06 1.84
C VAL A 34 -6.15 -11.75 2.59
N ILE A 35 -6.88 -11.84 3.70
CA ILE A 35 -7.29 -10.70 4.53
C ILE A 35 -6.10 -9.79 4.87
N ARG A 36 -4.98 -10.40 5.30
CA ARG A 36 -3.75 -9.67 5.64
C ARG A 36 -3.18 -8.85 4.47
N ARG A 37 -3.08 -9.41 3.27
CA ARG A 37 -2.57 -8.70 2.08
C ARG A 37 -3.43 -7.51 1.68
N LYS A 38 -4.77 -7.67 1.80
CA LYS A 38 -5.69 -6.55 1.58
C LYS A 38 -5.46 -5.46 2.63
N ALA A 39 -5.30 -5.84 3.90
CA ALA A 39 -5.06 -4.91 4.99
C ALA A 39 -3.73 -4.14 4.83
N GLU A 40 -2.66 -4.79 4.40
CA GLU A 40 -1.36 -4.17 4.12
C GLU A 40 -1.48 -3.09 3.03
N VAL A 41 -2.14 -3.40 1.91
CA VAL A 41 -2.36 -2.41 0.83
C VAL A 41 -3.23 -1.24 1.30
N VAL A 42 -4.30 -1.51 2.06
CA VAL A 42 -5.15 -0.44 2.61
C VAL A 42 -4.39 0.44 3.61
N ALA A 43 -3.57 -0.15 4.49
CA ALA A 43 -2.74 0.59 5.43
C ALA A 43 -1.72 1.47 4.70
N ALA A 44 -1.09 0.94 3.65
CA ALA A 44 -0.15 1.68 2.82
C ALA A 44 -0.79 2.86 2.08
N VAL A 45 -2.01 2.67 1.56
CA VAL A 45 -2.76 3.74 0.88
C VAL A 45 -3.20 4.81 1.87
N ARG A 46 -3.78 4.42 3.01
CA ARG A 46 -4.23 5.36 4.04
C ARG A 46 -3.08 6.13 4.70
N GLY A 47 -1.95 5.47 4.90
CA GLY A 47 -0.75 6.05 5.51
C GLY A 47 0.12 6.86 4.53
N GLY A 48 -0.23 6.93 3.25
CA GLY A 48 0.52 7.72 2.25
C GLY A 48 1.84 7.10 1.80
N LEU A 49 2.03 5.79 2.01
CA LEU A 49 3.16 5.00 1.52
C LEU A 49 3.00 4.67 0.01
N LEU A 50 1.75 4.47 -0.41
CA LEU A 50 1.33 4.16 -1.77
C LEU A 50 0.13 5.04 -2.13
N SER A 51 0.06 5.61 -3.33
CA SER A 51 -1.17 6.32 -3.73
C SER A 51 -2.26 5.32 -4.14
N LEU A 52 -3.52 5.78 -4.15
CA LEU A 52 -4.63 4.94 -4.62
C LEU A 52 -4.45 4.55 -6.10
N GLU A 53 -4.05 5.50 -6.95
CA GLU A 53 -3.78 5.26 -8.37
C GLU A 53 -2.64 4.25 -8.57
N GLU A 54 -1.53 4.41 -7.82
CA GLU A 54 -0.43 3.45 -7.87
C GLU A 54 -0.88 2.05 -7.43
N ALA A 55 -1.73 1.95 -6.41
CA ALA A 55 -2.28 0.67 -5.95
C ALA A 55 -3.15 0.00 -7.03
N CYS A 56 -4.08 0.76 -7.63
CA CYS A 56 -4.92 0.27 -8.72
C CYS A 56 -4.08 -0.17 -9.93
N GLN A 57 -3.08 0.64 -10.32
CA GLN A 57 -2.20 0.31 -11.45
C GLN A 57 -1.31 -0.92 -11.15
N ARG A 58 -0.76 -1.00 -9.94
CA ARG A 58 0.18 -2.07 -9.54
C ARG A 58 -0.51 -3.42 -9.41
N TYR A 59 -1.74 -3.45 -8.90
CA TYR A 59 -2.46 -4.68 -8.56
C TYR A 59 -3.64 -5.00 -9.49
N LYS A 60 -3.95 -4.11 -10.45
CA LYS A 60 -5.12 -4.23 -11.34
C LYS A 60 -6.41 -4.51 -10.56
N LEU A 61 -6.60 -3.75 -9.47
CA LEU A 61 -7.80 -3.78 -8.63
C LEU A 61 -8.98 -3.10 -9.32
#